data_AF-A0A3C0W0P8-F1
#
_entry.id   AF-A0A3C0W0P8-F1
#
_cell.length_a   1.000
_cell.length_b   1.000
_cell.length_c   1.000
_cell.angle_alpha   90.00
_cell.angle_beta   90.00
_cell.angle_gamma   90.00
#
_symmetry.space_group_name_H-M   'P 1'
#
loop_
_entity.id
_entity.type
_entity.pdbx_description
1 polymer ?
#
loop_
_entity_poly.entity_id
_entity_poly.type
_entity_poly.pdbx_seq_one_letter_code
_entity_poly.pdbx_strand_id
1 'polypeptide(L)' 'EQVIEALNAGLTIELTAINTYFIHSKMLRNWGLNKLADYYYAESIEEMKHADEVIDRILFLEGVPAISRYDVIKVGDTP' A
#
# COMPACT_ATOMS: atom_id res chain seq x y z
N GLU A 1 -0.98 -14.02 -19.47
CA GLU A 1 -0.66 -14.45 -18.08
C GLU A 1 0.46 -13.65 -17.43
N GLN A 2 1.70 -13.62 -17.96
CA GLN A 2 2.83 -12.94 -17.30
C GLN A 2 2.58 -11.46 -16.94
N VAL A 3 1.86 -10.70 -17.77
CA VAL A 3 1.52 -9.29 -17.49
C VAL A 3 0.57 -9.15 -16.29
N ILE A 4 -0.46 -9.99 -16.20
CA ILE A 4 -1.42 -9.96 -15.08
C ILE A 4 -0.71 -10.36 -13.77
N GLU A 5 0.20 -11.34 -13.82
CA GLU A 5 0.98 -11.71 -12.64
C GLU A 5 1.93 -10.58 -12.21
N ALA A 6 2.59 -9.92 -13.15
CA ALA A 6 3.45 -8.77 -12.86
C ALA A 6 2.65 -7.60 -12.25
N LEU A 7 1.44 -7.33 -12.76
CA LEU A 7 0.54 -6.32 -12.20
C LEU A 7 0.09 -6.70 -10.79
N ASN A 8 -0.22 -7.97 -10.53
CA ASN A 8 -0.57 -8.43 -9.18
C ASN A 8 0.62 -8.39 -8.21
N ALA A 9 1.85 -8.58 -8.69
CA ALA A 9 3.05 -8.35 -7.90
C ALA A 9 3.22 -6.86 -7.56
N GLY A 10 2.99 -5.96 -8.53
CA GLY A 10 2.93 -4.51 -8.29
C GLY A 10 1.85 -4.14 -7.26
N LEU A 11 0.63 -4.66 -7.44
CA LEU A 11 -0.48 -4.44 -6.50
C LEU A 11 -0.13 -4.88 -5.07
N THR A 12 0.60 -5.99 -4.92
CA THR A 12 1.08 -6.45 -3.61
C THR A 12 1.99 -5.41 -2.95
N ILE A 13 2.89 -4.79 -3.72
CA ILE A 13 3.81 -3.74 -3.24
C ILE A 13 3.01 -2.53 -2.78
N GLU A 14 2.07 -2.04 -3.61
CA GLU A 14 1.25 -0.87 -3.26
C GLU A 14 0.42 -1.10 -2.00
N LEU A 15 -0.25 -2.25 -1.90
CA LEU A 15 -1.06 -2.61 -0.74
C LEU A 15 -0.23 -2.73 0.56
N THR A 16 1.00 -3.24 0.47
CA THR A 16 1.94 -3.23 1.60
C THR A 16 2.40 -1.81 1.94
N ALA A 17 2.68 -0.97 0.95
CA ALA A 17 3.12 0.41 1.15
C ALA A 17 2.03 1.26 1.82
N ILE A 18 0.76 1.15 1.37
CA ILE A 18 -0.41 1.81 1.97
C ILE A 18 -0.45 1.55 3.49
N ASN A 19 -0.43 0.28 3.88
CA ASN A 19 -0.56 -0.09 5.30
C ASN A 19 0.67 0.32 6.10
N THR A 20 1.87 0.22 5.52
CA THR A 20 3.14 0.62 6.15
C THR A 20 3.18 2.13 6.43
N TYR A 21 2.88 2.95 5.43
CA TYR A 21 2.84 4.41 5.61
C TYR A 21 1.70 4.85 6.50
N PHE A 22 0.54 4.18 6.41
CA PHE A 22 -0.58 4.44 7.30
C PHE A 22 -0.19 4.24 8.76
N ILE A 23 0.39 3.09 9.14
CA ILE A 23 0.75 2.85 10.54
C ILE A 23 1.89 3.77 11.00
N HIS A 24 2.89 4.03 10.16
CA HIS A 24 3.94 5.02 10.46
C HIS A 24 3.36 6.40 10.76
N SER A 25 2.37 6.85 9.97
CA SER A 25 1.69 8.14 10.22
C SER A 25 1.07 8.20 11.62
N LYS A 26 0.46 7.11 12.10
CA LYS A 26 -0.18 7.04 13.43
C LYS A 26 0.86 7.04 14.54
N MET A 27 1.94 6.27 14.39
CA MET A 27 3.04 6.23 15.37
C MET A 27 3.70 7.59 15.50
N LEU A 28 4.03 8.24 14.38
CA LEU A 28 4.64 9.57 14.36
C LEU A 28 3.73 10.62 14.99
N ARG A 29 2.42 10.54 14.73
CA ARG A 29 1.44 11.42 15.38
C ARG A 29 1.48 11.24 16.90
N ASN A 30 1.46 10.00 17.37
CA ASN A 30 1.51 9.67 18.78
C ASN A 30 2.81 10.15 19.45
N TRP A 31 3.94 10.14 18.73
CA TRP A 31 5.22 10.68 19.19
C TRP A 31 5.33 12.22 19.10
N GLY A 32 4.27 12.91 18.67
CA GLY A 32 4.26 14.38 18.52
C GLY A 32 4.96 14.90 17.26
N LEU A 33 5.40 14.02 16.37
CA LEU A 33 6.08 14.34 15.11
C LEU A 33 5.07 14.67 14.00
N ASN A 34 4.25 15.70 14.22
CA ASN A 34 3.08 16.02 13.40
C ASN A 34 3.38 16.22 11.91
N LYS A 35 4.47 16.93 11.55
CA LYS A 35 4.83 17.17 10.14
C LYS A 35 5.15 15.87 9.39
N LEU A 36 5.87 14.94 10.03
CA LEU A 36 6.17 13.64 9.45
C LEU A 36 4.91 12.79 9.38
N ALA A 37 4.05 12.84 10.40
CA ALA A 37 2.77 12.15 10.39
C ALA A 37 1.89 12.58 9.21
N ASP A 38 1.80 13.89 8.94
CA ASP A 38 1.05 14.43 7.79
C ASP A 38 1.65 13.95 6.46
N TYR A 39 2.99 13.98 6.34
CA TYR A 39 3.69 13.50 5.16
C TYR A 39 3.40 12.02 4.87
N TYR A 40 3.63 11.12 5.84
CA TYR A 40 3.38 9.69 5.65
C TYR A 40 1.91 9.34 5.47
N TYR A 41 0.99 10.14 6.03
CA TYR A 41 -0.42 9.97 5.73
C TYR A 41 -0.71 10.29 4.25
N ALA A 42 -0.17 11.38 3.72
CA ALA A 42 -0.31 11.74 2.31
C ALA A 42 0.27 10.65 1.39
N GLU A 43 1.46 10.13 1.69
CA GLU A 43 2.06 9.00 0.95
C GLU A 43 1.15 7.77 0.97
N SER A 44 0.53 7.41 2.11
CA SER A 44 -0.41 6.27 2.16
C SER A 44 -1.64 6.44 1.25
N ILE A 45 -2.06 7.68 1.01
CA ILE A 45 -3.17 8.01 0.10
C ILE A 45 -2.69 8.02 -1.36
N GLU A 46 -1.44 8.39 -1.61
CA GLU A 46 -0.83 8.32 -2.94
C GLU A 46 -0.72 6.87 -3.42
N GLU A 47 -0.20 5.97 -2.59
CA GLU A 47 -0.12 4.53 -2.94
C GLU A 47 -1.50 3.89 -3.11
N MET A 48 -2.53 4.42 -2.42
CA MET A 48 -3.92 3.97 -2.65
C MET A 48 -4.41 4.30 -4.06
N LYS A 49 -3.98 5.42 -4.64
CA LYS A 49 -4.29 5.77 -6.03
C LYS A 49 -3.49 4.90 -7.00
N HIS A 50 -2.22 4.62 -6.70
CA HIS A 50 -1.44 3.69 -7.51
C HIS A 50 -2.06 2.29 -7.53
N ALA A 51 -2.50 1.79 -6.36
CA ALA A 51 -3.23 0.53 -6.28
C ALA A 51 -4.53 0.52 -7.10
N ASP A 52 -5.30 1.63 -7.06
CA ASP A 52 -6.52 1.82 -7.87
C ASP A 52 -6.23 1.72 -9.38
N GLU A 53 -5.21 2.44 -9.87
CA GLU A 53 -4.78 2.38 -11.27
C GLU A 53 -4.35 0.97 -11.71
N VAL A 54 -3.63 0.25 -10.84
CA VAL A 54 -3.21 -1.13 -11.11
C VAL A 54 -4.40 -2.08 -11.13
N ILE A 55 -5.36 -1.93 -10.22
CA ILE A 55 -6.60 -2.72 -10.18
C ILE A 55 -7.39 -2.51 -11.47
N ASP A 56 -7.61 -1.26 -11.87
CA ASP A 56 -8.30 -0.91 -13.10
C ASP A 56 -7.61 -1.53 -14.31
N ARG A 57 -6.27 -1.52 -14.33
CA ARG A 57 -5.49 -2.14 -15.42
C ARG A 57 -5.63 -3.66 -15.45
N ILE A 58 -5.66 -4.33 -14.30
CA ILE A 58 -5.88 -5.77 -14.21
C ILE A 58 -7.29 -6.12 -14.72
N LEU A 59 -8.31 -5.38 -14.27
CA LEU A 59 -9.70 -5.59 -14.68
C LEU A 59 -9.90 -5.33 -16.18
N PHE A 60 -9.26 -4.29 -16.74
CA PHE A 60 -9.28 -4.02 -18.18
C PHE A 60 -8.73 -5.19 -19.02
N LEU A 61 -7.77 -5.93 -18.48
CA LEU A 61 -7.20 -7.12 -19.12
C LEU A 61 -7.98 -8.41 -18.80
N GLU A 62 -9.20 -8.27 -18.26
CA GLU A 62 -10.08 -9.38 -17.81
C GLU A 62 -9.42 -10.29 -16.75
N GLY A 63 -8.46 -9.75 -15.99
CA GLY A 63 -7.81 -10.42 -14.87
C GLY A 63 -8.54 -10.24 -13.54
N VAL A 64 -8.08 -10.95 -12.51
CA VAL A 64 -8.59 -10.84 -11.14
C VAL A 64 -7.53 -10.17 -10.25
N PRO A 65 -7.82 -9.01 -9.64
CA PRO A 65 -6.90 -8.35 -8.71
C PRO A 65 -6.76 -9.12 -7.39
N ALA A 66 -5.53 -9.43 -6.99
CA ALA A 66 -5.21 -10.21 -5.81
C ALA A 66 -5.04 -9.35 -4.54
N ILE A 67 -6.13 -8.72 -4.09
CA ILE A 67 -6.13 -7.76 -2.95
C ILE A 67 -5.80 -8.35 -1.57
N SER A 68 -5.68 -9.69 -1.49
CA SER A 68 -5.32 -10.41 -0.26
C SER A 68 -3.82 -10.67 -0.12
N ARG A 69 -3.02 -10.35 -1.14
CA ARG A 69 -1.56 -10.52 -1.11
C ARG A 69 -0.89 -9.29 -0.50
N TYR A 70 -0.01 -9.54 0.46
CA TYR A 70 0.82 -8.53 1.12
C TYR A 70 2.22 -9.10 1.36
N ASP A 71 3.23 -8.28 1.17
CA ASP A 71 4.55 -8.52 1.76
C ASP A 71 4.51 -8.30 3.28
N VAL A 72 5.53 -8.81 3.99
CA VAL A 72 5.62 -8.75 5.44
C VAL A 72 5.68 -7.29 5.92
N ILE A 73 4.65 -6.85 6.64
CA ILE A 73 4.62 -5.58 7.36
C ILE A 73 5.25 -5.81 8.74
N LYS A 74 6.44 -5.25 8.99
CA LYS A 74 7.22 -5.48 10.23
C LYS A 74 6.83 -4.57 11.40
N VAL A 75 5.73 -3.83 11.28
CA VAL A 75 5.30 -2.87 12.30
C VAL A 75 4.32 -3.56 13.25
N GLY A 76 4.61 -3.54 14.55
CA GLY A 76 3.75 -4.11 15.60
C GLY A 76 4.16 -5.50 16.12
N ASP A 77 5.23 -6.11 15.59
CA ASP A 77 5.74 -7.40 16.07
C ASP A 77 6.39 -7.32 17.46
N THR A 78 6.73 -6.12 17.94
CA THR A 78 7.15 -5.86 19.33
C THR A 78 6.66 -4.48 19.80
N PRO A 79 6.25 -4.33 21.07
CA PRO A 79 5.75 -3.07 21.64
C PRO A 79 6.75 -1.91 21.61
#